data_AF-A0A4W4F0Z3-F1
#
_entry.id   AF-A0A4W4F0Z3-F1
#
_cell.length_a   1.000
_cell.length_b   1.000
_cell.length_c   1.000
_cell.angle_alpha   90.00
_cell.angle_beta   90.00
_cell.angle_gamma   90.00
#
_symmetry.space_group_name_H-M   'P 1'
#
loop_
_entity.id
_entity.type
_entity.pdbx_description
1 polymer ?
#
loop_
_entity_poly.entity_id
_entity_poly.type
_entity_poly.pdbx_seq_one_letter_code
_entity_poly.pdbx_strand_id
1 'polypeptide(L)'
;MTQNTHTHTHTRSWACYTLLSSPSRMTAAYRGTPRSYGAPSPVMTSAGYRGKLSAGRSGCAPVPDALDLSQSTAITNEMKIIRTNEKEQLQGLNDRFVTFIEKVHHLEQHNRVLEAEVASLRQRHNEPSRLHDLYEQEIRELRSRVEELTHEKSQTQLDCVHVTETLERLKEKLDEEIRLREEAENSLRGYRKDVDDATLARLELEKKVESLLDEIGFLRKVHEEELQDVFNSLNVKQVSVEMDVSKPDLAVALKDIRAQYEVLSSRNQQQAEEWYRSKFASVTEVAARNNDAIKQARDELSEYRRQVQARTLEIEALRGHNEALERQLAEMEDRHSNEIGELQVNQLENALRSTKGEMSRHLREYQELLNVKMALDIEIAAYRSVAFPPWRLTSSQGIGVPVVVRKRRMKRSD
;
A
#
# COMPACT_ATOMS: atom_id res chain seq x y z
N MET A 1 55.69 9.27 -6.96
CA MET A 1 55.21 7.93 -7.37
C MET A 1 54.55 7.28 -6.15
N THR A 2 53.23 7.38 -6.05
CA THR A 2 52.35 6.41 -5.36
C THR A 2 50.94 6.75 -5.79
N GLN A 3 50.22 5.72 -6.24
CA GLN A 3 49.05 5.82 -7.10
C GLN A 3 47.75 5.93 -6.31
N ASN A 4 46.78 6.57 -6.97
CA ASN A 4 45.35 6.55 -6.70
C ASN A 4 44.79 5.13 -6.50
N THR A 5 43.91 4.98 -5.51
CA THR A 5 42.87 3.94 -5.52
C THR A 5 41.53 4.58 -5.11
N HIS A 6 40.76 5.01 -6.11
CA HIS A 6 39.35 5.35 -5.95
C HIS A 6 38.53 4.05 -5.94
N THR A 7 37.90 3.73 -4.81
CA THR A 7 36.86 2.71 -4.73
C THR A 7 35.49 3.36 -4.96
N HIS A 8 34.90 3.09 -6.12
CA HIS A 8 33.50 3.42 -6.42
C HIS A 8 32.57 2.49 -5.60
N THR A 9 31.81 3.07 -4.67
CA THR A 9 30.66 2.39 -4.06
C THR A 9 29.40 2.76 -4.82
N HIS A 10 28.78 1.74 -5.41
CA HIS A 10 27.59 1.83 -6.24
C HIS A 10 26.35 1.83 -5.33
N THR A 11 25.75 3.00 -5.07
CA THR A 11 24.47 3.10 -4.38
C THR A 11 23.34 2.73 -5.35
N ARG A 12 22.78 1.54 -5.17
CA ARG A 12 21.55 1.10 -5.84
C ARG A 12 20.36 1.85 -5.23
N SER A 13 19.74 2.71 -6.04
CA SER A 13 18.44 3.31 -5.75
C SER A 13 17.36 2.22 -5.72
N TRP A 14 16.69 2.05 -4.58
CA TRP A 14 15.49 1.24 -4.45
C TRP A 14 14.30 2.14 -4.76
N ALA A 15 13.76 2.01 -5.98
CA ALA A 15 12.49 2.62 -6.33
C ALA A 15 11.35 1.83 -5.66
N CYS A 16 10.71 2.44 -4.65
CA CYS A 16 9.42 1.98 -4.15
C CYS A 16 8.35 2.25 -5.20
N TYR A 17 7.81 1.19 -5.81
CA TYR A 17 6.61 1.26 -6.63
C TYR A 17 5.39 1.45 -5.74
N THR A 18 4.86 2.67 -5.67
CA THR A 18 3.54 2.99 -5.15
C THR A 18 2.49 2.66 -6.21
N LEU A 19 1.85 1.49 -6.09
CA LEU A 19 0.67 1.15 -6.87
C LEU A 19 -0.56 1.88 -6.29
N LEU A 20 -1.01 2.90 -7.01
CA LEU A 20 -2.32 3.53 -6.88
C LEU A 20 -3.43 2.46 -7.01
N SER A 21 -4.28 2.33 -6.00
CA SER A 21 -5.57 1.64 -6.11
C SER A 21 -6.69 2.66 -6.22
N SER A 22 -7.41 2.63 -7.34
CA SER A 22 -8.62 3.43 -7.55
C SER A 22 -9.83 2.89 -6.76
N PRO A 23 -10.76 3.75 -6.33
CA PRO A 23 -12.01 3.36 -5.68
C PRO A 23 -13.16 3.36 -6.67
N SER A 24 -13.90 2.25 -6.74
CA SER A 24 -15.23 2.13 -7.35
C SER A 24 -15.82 0.79 -6.89
N ARG A 25 -17.11 0.59 -6.63
CA ARG A 25 -18.29 1.41 -6.35
C ARG A 25 -19.33 0.37 -5.88
N MET A 26 -20.19 0.77 -4.95
CA MET A 26 -21.29 -0.02 -4.36
C MET A 26 -22.18 -0.74 -5.37
N THR A 27 -22.59 -1.99 -5.09
CA THR A 27 -23.89 -2.53 -5.53
C THR A 27 -24.59 -3.38 -4.46
N ALA A 28 -25.76 -2.85 -4.06
CA ALA A 28 -27.01 -3.48 -3.61
C ALA A 28 -27.00 -4.91 -3.03
N ALA A 29 -27.27 -4.97 -1.73
CA ALA A 29 -27.84 -6.13 -1.06
C ALA A 29 -29.30 -6.35 -1.51
N TYR A 30 -29.59 -7.49 -2.11
CA TYR A 30 -30.95 -8.04 -2.15
C TYR A 30 -31.06 -9.13 -1.09
N ARG A 31 -31.85 -8.84 -0.04
CA ARG A 31 -32.41 -9.85 0.87
C ARG A 31 -33.47 -10.64 0.10
N GLY A 32 -33.26 -11.95 -0.02
CA GLY A 32 -34.32 -12.91 -0.32
C GLY A 32 -34.35 -13.95 0.81
N THR A 33 -35.38 -13.91 1.65
CA THR A 33 -35.70 -14.98 2.60
C THR A 33 -36.36 -16.17 1.87
N PRO A 34 -36.14 -17.41 2.34
CA PRO A 34 -36.57 -18.61 1.63
C PRO A 34 -38.03 -18.94 1.95
N ARG A 35 -38.75 -19.49 0.96
CA ARG A 35 -40.08 -20.09 1.15
C ARG A 35 -39.93 -21.61 1.16
N SER A 36 -40.56 -22.20 2.17
CA SER A 36 -40.55 -23.60 2.57
C SER A 36 -40.88 -24.59 1.45
N TYR A 37 -40.17 -25.71 1.51
CA TYR A 37 -40.43 -26.99 0.86
C TYR A 37 -41.84 -27.51 1.17
N GLY A 38 -42.51 -27.99 0.12
CA GLY A 38 -43.60 -28.97 0.21
C GLY A 38 -43.26 -30.12 -0.73
N ALA A 39 -42.88 -31.25 -0.15
CA ALA A 39 -42.61 -32.51 -0.84
C ALA A 39 -43.85 -33.44 -0.72
N PRO A 40 -43.82 -34.70 -1.19
CA PRO A 40 -44.54 -35.14 -2.38
C PRO A 40 -45.71 -36.09 -2.09
N SER A 41 -46.44 -36.45 -3.16
CA SER A 41 -47.47 -37.50 -3.20
C SER A 41 -46.98 -38.87 -2.68
N PRO A 42 -47.94 -39.77 -2.40
CA PRO A 42 -47.94 -40.99 -3.20
C PRO A 42 -49.34 -41.34 -3.71
N VAL A 43 -49.45 -41.68 -5.00
CA VAL A 43 -50.55 -42.48 -5.54
C VAL A 43 -50.01 -43.88 -5.74
N MET A 44 -50.66 -44.83 -5.08
CA MET A 44 -50.30 -46.25 -5.09
C MET A 44 -50.65 -46.91 -6.43
N THR A 45 -49.77 -47.83 -6.78
CA THR A 45 -49.78 -48.76 -7.90
C THR A 45 -50.97 -49.73 -7.82
N SER A 46 -51.62 -49.97 -8.96
CA SER A 46 -52.57 -51.07 -9.14
C SER A 46 -51.83 -52.35 -9.53
N ALA A 47 -52.10 -53.44 -8.80
CA ALA A 47 -51.70 -54.79 -9.14
C ALA A 47 -52.96 -55.67 -9.16
N GLY A 48 -53.17 -56.40 -10.26
CA GLY A 48 -54.34 -57.24 -10.48
C GLY A 48 -54.28 -58.60 -9.80
N TYR A 49 -55.43 -59.27 -9.71
CA TYR A 49 -55.53 -60.71 -9.53
C TYR A 49 -56.74 -61.32 -10.27
N ARG A 50 -56.49 -62.54 -10.75
CA ARG A 50 -57.33 -63.52 -11.46
C ARG A 50 -58.66 -63.90 -10.77
N GLY A 51 -59.71 -64.01 -11.59
CA GLY A 51 -60.53 -65.20 -11.90
C GLY A 51 -61.05 -66.17 -10.82
N LYS A 52 -62.35 -66.53 -10.91
CA LYS A 52 -62.88 -67.90 -11.14
C LYS A 52 -64.43 -67.97 -11.14
N LEU A 53 -64.92 -69.08 -11.70
CA LEU A 53 -66.27 -69.50 -12.11
C LEU A 53 -67.24 -69.92 -10.98
N SER A 54 -68.55 -69.94 -11.28
CA SER A 54 -69.61 -70.87 -10.78
C SER A 54 -71.00 -70.26 -11.08
N ALA A 55 -71.91 -70.77 -11.92
CA ALA A 55 -72.68 -72.03 -11.97
C ALA A 55 -74.06 -72.00 -11.23
N GLY A 56 -75.13 -72.34 -11.98
CA GLY A 56 -76.48 -72.75 -11.52
C GLY A 56 -77.52 -71.62 -11.33
N ARG A 57 -78.83 -71.76 -11.61
CA ARG A 57 -79.68 -72.92 -11.95
C ARG A 57 -81.14 -72.43 -12.24
N SER A 58 -81.82 -73.10 -13.18
CA SER A 58 -83.28 -73.41 -13.29
C SER A 58 -84.40 -72.35 -13.35
N GLY A 59 -85.27 -72.54 -14.35
CA GLY A 59 -86.72 -72.22 -14.36
C GLY A 59 -87.35 -72.67 -15.69
N CYS A 60 -88.36 -73.54 -15.63
CA CYS A 60 -88.81 -74.41 -16.73
C CYS A 60 -90.27 -74.10 -17.14
N ALA A 61 -90.54 -74.17 -18.47
CA ALA A 61 -91.79 -74.57 -19.15
C ALA A 61 -93.08 -73.70 -19.01
N PRO A 62 -94.14 -73.90 -19.85
CA PRO A 62 -94.28 -74.80 -21.02
C PRO A 62 -94.79 -74.13 -22.33
N VAL A 63 -94.72 -74.91 -23.40
CA VAL A 63 -95.40 -74.77 -24.71
C VAL A 63 -96.90 -75.14 -24.58
N PRO A 64 -97.80 -74.66 -25.45
CA PRO A 64 -98.19 -75.43 -26.66
C PRO A 64 -98.43 -74.50 -27.87
N ASP A 65 -97.96 -74.80 -29.07
CA ASP A 65 -98.38 -75.81 -30.06
C ASP A 65 -99.65 -75.46 -30.87
N ALA A 66 -99.51 -75.68 -32.18
CA ALA A 66 -100.52 -75.74 -33.25
C ALA A 66 -101.02 -74.44 -33.94
N LEU A 67 -100.66 -74.37 -35.24
CA LEU A 67 -101.39 -73.78 -36.40
C LEU A 67 -101.14 -72.30 -36.76
N ASP A 68 -100.14 -72.04 -37.63
CA ASP A 68 -100.32 -71.39 -38.95
C ASP A 68 -98.96 -71.32 -39.71
N LEU A 69 -98.73 -72.28 -40.61
CA LEU A 69 -97.42 -72.57 -41.22
C LEU A 69 -97.16 -71.84 -42.55
N SER A 70 -97.82 -70.69 -42.80
CA SER A 70 -97.54 -69.86 -43.99
C SER A 70 -97.21 -68.38 -43.69
N GLN A 71 -97.64 -67.82 -42.55
CA GLN A 71 -97.20 -66.49 -42.07
C GLN A 71 -95.94 -66.55 -41.19
N SER A 72 -95.69 -67.67 -40.48
CA SER A 72 -94.52 -67.82 -39.61
C SER A 72 -93.17 -67.83 -40.35
N THR A 73 -93.11 -68.31 -41.59
CA THR A 73 -91.88 -68.33 -42.39
C THR A 73 -91.46 -66.93 -42.87
N ALA A 74 -92.43 -66.06 -43.18
CA ALA A 74 -92.18 -64.66 -43.52
C ALA A 74 -91.67 -63.86 -42.31
N ILE A 75 -92.34 -63.98 -41.15
CA ILE A 75 -91.93 -63.29 -39.90
C ILE A 75 -90.58 -63.82 -39.39
N THR A 76 -90.29 -65.12 -39.54
CA THR A 76 -88.99 -65.71 -39.15
C THR A 76 -87.86 -65.27 -40.09
N ASN A 77 -88.13 -65.10 -41.38
CA ASN A 77 -87.16 -64.57 -42.34
C ASN A 77 -86.92 -63.06 -42.10
N GLU A 78 -87.95 -62.27 -41.81
CA GLU A 78 -87.80 -60.87 -41.40
C GLU A 78 -87.03 -60.75 -40.08
N MET A 79 -87.32 -61.57 -39.07
CA MET A 79 -86.51 -61.63 -37.84
C MET A 79 -85.07 -62.06 -38.09
N LYS A 80 -84.81 -62.96 -39.04
CA LYS A 80 -83.44 -63.32 -39.43
C LYS A 80 -82.74 -62.15 -40.10
N ILE A 81 -83.41 -61.42 -40.98
CA ILE A 81 -82.88 -60.22 -41.64
C ILE A 81 -82.60 -59.11 -40.61
N ILE A 82 -83.51 -58.88 -39.67
CA ILE A 82 -83.31 -57.92 -38.56
C ILE A 82 -82.16 -58.36 -37.68
N ARG A 83 -82.05 -59.65 -37.33
CA ARG A 83 -80.92 -60.18 -36.53
C ARG A 83 -79.60 -60.15 -37.30
N THR A 84 -79.59 -60.35 -38.61
CA THR A 84 -78.36 -60.23 -39.42
C THR A 84 -77.95 -58.77 -39.56
N ASN A 85 -78.91 -57.86 -39.75
CA ASN A 85 -78.66 -56.42 -39.80
C ASN A 85 -78.21 -55.88 -38.42
N GLU A 86 -78.82 -56.31 -37.32
CA GLU A 86 -78.40 -55.99 -35.95
C GLU A 86 -77.01 -56.57 -35.66
N LYS A 87 -76.74 -57.80 -36.10
CA LYS A 87 -75.41 -58.41 -36.01
C LYS A 87 -74.37 -57.64 -36.82
N GLU A 88 -74.71 -57.15 -38.01
CA GLU A 88 -73.82 -56.34 -38.85
C GLU A 88 -73.60 -54.94 -38.25
N GLN A 89 -74.62 -54.33 -37.66
CA GLN A 89 -74.48 -53.08 -36.90
C GLN A 89 -73.64 -53.25 -35.64
N LEU A 90 -73.84 -54.33 -34.89
CA LEU A 90 -73.02 -54.69 -33.73
C LEU A 90 -71.60 -55.03 -34.14
N GLN A 91 -71.40 -55.68 -35.30
CA GLN A 91 -70.08 -55.94 -35.85
C GLN A 91 -69.39 -54.64 -36.26
N GLY A 92 -70.07 -53.72 -36.95
CA GLY A 92 -69.53 -52.41 -37.31
C GLY A 92 -69.24 -51.52 -36.09
N LEU A 93 -70.03 -51.62 -35.02
CA LEU A 93 -69.74 -51.00 -33.74
C LEU A 93 -68.51 -51.65 -33.09
N ASN A 94 -68.41 -52.98 -33.11
CA ASN A 94 -67.28 -53.70 -32.55
C ASN A 94 -65.98 -53.39 -33.30
N ASP A 95 -66.01 -53.30 -34.64
CA ASP A 95 -64.85 -52.90 -35.46
C ASP A 95 -64.41 -51.45 -35.15
N ARG A 96 -65.37 -50.54 -34.91
CA ARG A 96 -65.08 -49.19 -34.41
C ARG A 96 -64.52 -49.19 -32.98
N PHE A 97 -64.97 -50.10 -32.12
CA PHE A 97 -64.39 -50.26 -30.78
C PHE A 97 -62.98 -50.83 -30.85
N VAL A 98 -62.70 -51.79 -31.72
CA VAL A 98 -61.35 -52.34 -31.93
C VAL A 98 -60.40 -51.24 -32.40
N THR A 99 -60.76 -50.47 -33.42
CA THR A 99 -59.96 -49.33 -33.89
C THR A 99 -59.80 -48.23 -32.83
N PHE A 100 -60.82 -47.99 -32.00
CA PHE A 100 -60.70 -47.07 -30.86
C PHE A 100 -59.76 -47.60 -29.78
N ILE A 101 -59.83 -48.88 -29.44
CA ILE A 101 -58.93 -49.54 -28.48
C ILE A 101 -57.49 -49.52 -29.00
N GLU A 102 -57.26 -49.80 -30.28
CA GLU A 102 -55.95 -49.70 -30.93
C GLU A 102 -55.41 -48.27 -30.86
N LYS A 103 -56.26 -47.26 -31.11
CA LYS A 103 -55.87 -45.85 -31.00
C LYS A 103 -55.54 -45.45 -29.56
N VAL A 104 -56.34 -45.90 -28.58
CA VAL A 104 -56.05 -45.68 -27.16
C VAL A 104 -54.73 -46.36 -26.78
N HIS A 105 -54.50 -47.59 -27.22
CA HIS A 105 -53.25 -48.29 -26.94
C HIS A 105 -52.04 -47.60 -27.58
N HIS A 106 -52.19 -47.10 -28.80
CA HIS A 106 -51.16 -46.31 -29.48
C HIS A 106 -50.87 -45.00 -28.75
N LEU A 107 -51.91 -44.29 -28.30
CA LEU A 107 -51.78 -43.06 -27.51
C LEU A 107 -51.18 -43.33 -26.12
N GLU A 108 -51.54 -44.42 -25.46
CA GLU A 108 -50.94 -44.85 -24.19
C GLU A 108 -49.46 -45.18 -24.38
N GLN A 109 -49.11 -45.92 -25.45
CA GLN A 109 -47.72 -46.24 -25.75
C GLN A 109 -46.92 -44.96 -26.06
N HIS A 110 -47.48 -44.04 -26.84
CA HIS A 110 -46.85 -42.75 -27.13
C HIS A 110 -46.70 -41.89 -25.86
N ASN A 111 -47.72 -41.83 -25.00
CA ASN A 111 -47.64 -41.13 -23.72
C ASN A 111 -46.58 -41.77 -22.80
N ARG A 112 -46.48 -43.10 -22.74
CA ARG A 112 -45.40 -43.77 -21.98
C ARG A 112 -44.01 -43.40 -22.50
N VAL A 113 -43.83 -43.29 -23.82
CA VAL A 113 -42.56 -42.85 -24.40
C VAL A 113 -42.27 -41.39 -24.06
N LEU A 114 -43.25 -40.50 -24.19
CA LEU A 114 -43.10 -39.09 -23.82
C LEU A 114 -42.83 -38.90 -22.33
N GLU A 115 -43.48 -39.67 -21.46
CA GLU A 115 -43.23 -39.66 -20.02
C GLU A 115 -41.81 -40.10 -19.69
N ALA A 116 -41.30 -41.14 -20.36
CA ALA A 116 -39.92 -41.59 -20.22
C ALA A 116 -38.91 -40.55 -20.74
N GLU A 117 -39.21 -39.90 -21.85
CA GLU A 117 -38.36 -38.82 -22.41
C GLU A 117 -38.33 -37.60 -21.48
N VAL A 118 -39.49 -37.17 -20.96
CA VAL A 118 -39.58 -36.08 -19.98
C VAL A 118 -38.83 -36.43 -18.69
N ALA A 119 -38.93 -37.68 -18.21
CA ALA A 119 -38.17 -38.13 -17.05
C ALA A 119 -36.65 -38.08 -17.30
N SER A 120 -36.19 -38.54 -18.47
CA SER A 120 -34.79 -38.49 -18.88
C SER A 120 -34.27 -37.05 -19.02
N LEU A 121 -35.06 -36.15 -19.61
CA LEU A 121 -34.69 -34.74 -19.76
C LEU A 121 -34.63 -34.02 -18.41
N ARG A 122 -35.57 -34.30 -17.49
CA ARG A 122 -35.52 -33.79 -16.12
C ARG A 122 -34.30 -34.29 -15.37
N GLN A 123 -33.94 -35.57 -15.53
CA GLN A 123 -32.73 -36.12 -14.90
C GLN A 123 -31.46 -35.41 -15.40
N ARG A 124 -31.33 -35.18 -16.71
CA ARG A 124 -30.20 -34.45 -17.30
C ARG A 124 -30.15 -32.97 -16.87
N HIS A 125 -31.30 -32.33 -16.72
CA HIS A 125 -31.37 -30.94 -16.26
C HIS A 125 -31.10 -30.80 -14.75
N ASN A 126 -31.40 -31.83 -13.96
CA ASN A 126 -31.12 -31.86 -12.52
C ASN A 126 -29.68 -32.26 -12.20
N GLU A 127 -28.88 -32.66 -13.19
CA GLU A 127 -27.46 -32.90 -13.01
C GLU A 127 -26.76 -31.52 -12.94
N PRO A 128 -26.20 -31.12 -11.79
CA PRO A 128 -25.49 -29.85 -11.68
C PRO A 128 -24.42 -29.79 -12.76
N SER A 129 -24.34 -28.65 -13.46
CA SER A 129 -23.40 -28.50 -14.56
C SER A 129 -21.99 -28.69 -14.01
N ARG A 130 -21.28 -29.73 -14.46
CA ARG A 130 -19.88 -30.01 -14.09
C ARG A 130 -18.98 -28.76 -14.20
N LEU A 131 -19.31 -27.87 -15.13
CA LEU A 131 -18.63 -26.59 -15.32
C LEU A 131 -18.86 -25.61 -14.16
N HIS A 132 -20.07 -25.57 -13.60
CA HIS A 132 -20.39 -24.79 -12.40
C HIS A 132 -19.55 -25.26 -11.22
N ASP A 133 -19.47 -26.57 -10.97
CA ASP A 133 -18.68 -27.13 -9.86
C ASP A 133 -17.18 -26.80 -9.98
N LEU A 134 -16.63 -26.82 -11.21
CA LEU A 134 -15.24 -26.43 -11.47
C LEU A 134 -15.00 -24.94 -11.18
N TYR A 135 -15.90 -24.06 -11.65
CA TYR A 135 -15.79 -22.63 -11.35
C TYR A 135 -16.01 -22.35 -9.85
N GLU A 136 -16.88 -23.08 -9.17
CA GLU A 136 -17.04 -22.95 -7.73
C GLU A 136 -15.83 -23.43 -6.94
N GLN A 137 -15.11 -24.45 -7.42
CA GLN A 137 -13.83 -24.87 -6.86
C GLN A 137 -12.78 -23.78 -7.05
N GLU A 138 -12.61 -23.27 -8.28
CA GLU A 138 -11.67 -22.19 -8.59
C GLU A 138 -11.95 -20.93 -7.75
N ILE A 139 -13.21 -20.53 -7.61
CA ILE A 139 -13.60 -19.39 -6.77
C ILE A 139 -13.26 -19.63 -5.30
N ARG A 140 -13.43 -20.86 -4.79
CA ARG A 140 -13.06 -21.21 -3.41
C ARG A 140 -11.55 -21.17 -3.21
N GLU A 141 -10.78 -21.70 -4.15
CA GLU A 141 -9.31 -21.68 -4.12
C GLU A 141 -8.78 -20.25 -4.17
N LEU A 142 -9.30 -19.42 -5.08
CA LEU A 142 -8.94 -18.01 -5.18
C LEU A 142 -9.27 -17.24 -3.89
N ARG A 143 -10.42 -17.51 -3.26
CA ARG A 143 -10.78 -16.91 -1.96
C ARG A 143 -9.81 -17.35 -0.85
N SER A 144 -9.50 -18.64 -0.76
CA SER A 144 -8.50 -19.16 0.19
C SER A 144 -7.15 -18.49 -0.02
N ARG A 145 -6.72 -18.32 -1.28
CA ARG A 145 -5.43 -17.68 -1.58
C ARG A 145 -5.42 -16.20 -1.21
N VAL A 146 -6.54 -15.50 -1.40
CA VAL A 146 -6.67 -14.11 -0.93
C VAL A 146 -6.58 -14.05 0.60
N GLU A 147 -7.26 -14.94 1.31
CA GLU A 147 -7.20 -15.00 2.78
C GLU A 147 -5.77 -15.27 3.28
N GLU A 148 -5.08 -16.25 2.71
CA GLU A 148 -3.67 -16.53 2.99
C GLU A 148 -2.77 -15.31 2.75
N LEU A 149 -2.88 -14.68 1.58
CA LEU A 149 -2.09 -13.49 1.25
C LEU A 149 -2.41 -12.31 2.17
N THR A 150 -3.67 -12.15 2.60
CA THR A 150 -4.03 -11.11 3.58
C THR A 150 -3.43 -11.40 4.95
N HIS A 151 -3.39 -12.67 5.36
CA HIS A 151 -2.74 -13.08 6.60
C HIS A 151 -1.22 -12.86 6.54
N GLU A 152 -0.55 -13.34 5.49
CA GLU A 152 0.89 -13.13 5.24
C GLU A 152 1.24 -11.63 5.21
N LYS A 153 0.42 -10.81 4.54
CA LYS A 153 0.58 -9.35 4.52
C LYS A 153 0.46 -8.76 5.92
N SER A 154 -0.55 -9.16 6.69
CA SER A 154 -0.73 -8.66 8.06
C SER A 154 0.43 -9.07 8.97
N GLN A 155 0.93 -10.30 8.85
CA GLN A 155 2.08 -10.79 9.60
C GLN A 155 3.34 -10.00 9.24
N THR A 156 3.63 -9.84 7.95
CA THR A 156 4.78 -9.06 7.47
C THR A 156 4.69 -7.61 7.93
N GLN A 157 3.48 -7.03 7.98
CA GLN A 157 3.28 -5.68 8.48
C GLN A 157 3.60 -5.57 9.98
N LEU A 158 3.20 -6.55 10.79
CA LEU A 158 3.56 -6.61 12.22
C LEU A 158 5.08 -6.76 12.40
N ASP A 159 5.72 -7.63 11.61
CA ASP A 159 7.17 -7.83 11.67
C ASP A 159 7.92 -6.55 11.27
N CYS A 160 7.45 -5.84 10.23
CA CYS A 160 7.99 -4.53 9.85
C CYS A 160 7.88 -3.53 11.01
N VAL A 161 6.71 -3.40 11.63
CA VAL A 161 6.52 -2.50 12.78
C VAL A 161 7.46 -2.89 13.93
N HIS A 162 7.53 -4.18 14.26
CA HIS A 162 8.43 -4.68 15.30
C HIS A 162 9.90 -4.34 15.02
N VAL A 163 10.38 -4.60 13.80
CA VAL A 163 11.76 -4.27 13.40
C VAL A 163 11.98 -2.76 13.47
N THR A 164 11.04 -1.93 13.01
CA THR A 164 11.18 -0.47 13.11
C THR A 164 11.26 0.02 14.55
N GLU A 165 10.43 -0.48 15.45
CA GLU A 165 10.50 -0.10 16.86
C GLU A 165 11.81 -0.56 17.52
N THR A 166 12.32 -1.75 17.18
CA THR A 166 13.61 -2.21 17.71
C THR A 166 14.76 -1.34 17.20
N LEU A 167 14.70 -0.91 15.94
CA LEU A 167 15.68 -0.02 15.33
C LEU A 167 15.64 1.36 16.01
N GLU A 168 14.45 1.92 16.27
CA GLU A 168 14.29 3.17 17.01
C GLU A 168 14.86 3.07 18.44
N ARG A 169 14.53 2.00 19.18
CA ARG A 169 15.11 1.77 20.52
C ARG A 169 16.64 1.63 20.49
N LEU A 170 17.20 1.05 19.43
CA LEU A 170 18.67 0.96 19.27
C LEU A 170 19.30 2.31 18.92
N LYS A 171 18.61 3.15 18.13
CA LYS A 171 19.05 4.53 17.86
C LYS A 171 19.06 5.38 19.13
N GLU A 172 17.99 5.33 19.92
CA GLU A 172 17.92 6.05 21.20
C GLU A 172 19.06 5.64 22.14
N LYS A 173 19.36 4.34 22.22
CA LYS A 173 20.49 3.84 23.01
C LYS A 173 21.84 4.32 22.47
N LEU A 174 22.01 4.36 21.15
CA LEU A 174 23.23 4.87 20.53
C LEU A 174 23.43 6.36 20.84
N ASP A 175 22.37 7.16 20.73
CA ASP A 175 22.41 8.59 21.02
C ASP A 175 22.76 8.85 22.49
N GLU A 176 22.20 8.06 23.41
CA GLU A 176 22.54 8.15 24.84
C GLU A 176 24.00 7.75 25.11
N GLU A 177 24.52 6.69 24.49
CA GLU A 177 25.93 6.29 24.61
C GLU A 177 26.87 7.36 24.03
N ILE A 178 26.49 8.01 22.93
CA ILE A 178 27.25 9.15 22.38
C ILE A 178 27.28 10.30 23.40
N ARG A 179 26.13 10.65 23.99
CA ARG A 179 26.02 11.69 25.02
C ARG A 179 26.91 11.38 26.23
N LEU A 180 26.85 10.16 26.74
CA LEU A 180 27.68 9.71 27.87
C LEU A 180 29.18 9.72 27.53
N ARG A 181 29.56 9.30 26.31
CA ARG A 181 30.94 9.38 25.84
C ARG A 181 31.44 10.83 25.77
N GLU A 182 30.63 11.74 25.25
CA GLU A 182 30.97 13.17 25.19
C GLU A 182 31.11 13.78 26.59
N GLU A 183 30.21 13.45 27.53
CA GLU A 183 30.33 13.85 28.93
C GLU A 183 31.65 13.35 29.54
N ALA A 184 31.98 12.07 29.35
CA ALA A 184 33.23 11.49 29.85
C ALA A 184 34.48 12.13 29.21
N GLU A 185 34.45 12.42 27.90
CA GLU A 185 35.53 13.11 27.20
C GLU A 185 35.72 14.55 27.69
N ASN A 186 34.63 15.24 27.98
CA ASN A 186 34.66 16.58 28.57
C ASN A 186 35.25 16.54 29.98
N SER A 187 34.85 15.58 30.82
CA SER A 187 35.45 15.38 32.15
C SER A 187 36.94 15.05 32.06
N LEU A 188 37.35 14.18 31.14
CA LEU A 188 38.76 13.85 30.91
C LEU A 188 39.57 15.08 30.48
N ARG A 189 39.01 15.92 29.60
CA ARG A 189 39.63 17.18 29.19
C ARG A 189 39.79 18.14 30.38
N GLY A 190 38.78 18.21 31.25
CA GLY A 190 38.85 18.93 32.53
C GLY A 190 40.01 18.44 33.40
N TYR A 191 40.09 17.14 33.67
CA TYR A 191 41.17 16.56 34.46
C TYR A 191 42.56 16.77 33.86
N ARG A 192 42.70 16.74 32.52
CA ARG A 192 43.98 17.06 31.87
C ARG A 192 44.40 18.50 32.13
N LYS A 193 43.46 19.44 32.02
CA LYS A 193 43.71 20.84 32.35
C LYS A 193 44.10 21.01 33.82
N ASP A 194 43.39 20.35 34.73
CA ASP A 194 43.70 20.41 36.16
C ASP A 194 45.10 19.85 36.46
N VAL A 195 45.51 18.79 35.76
CA VAL A 195 46.88 18.26 35.84
C VAL A 195 47.89 19.26 35.31
N ASP A 196 47.64 19.87 34.15
CA ASP A 196 48.53 20.89 33.57
C ASP A 196 48.67 22.09 34.53
N ASP A 197 47.55 22.61 35.06
CA ASP A 197 47.52 23.71 36.03
C ASP A 197 48.28 23.34 37.32
N ALA A 198 48.11 22.11 37.83
CA ALA A 198 48.86 21.61 38.98
C ALA A 198 50.36 21.46 38.70
N THR A 199 50.75 21.05 37.48
CA THR A 199 52.17 20.97 37.10
C THR A 199 52.81 22.35 37.00
N LEU A 200 52.09 23.35 36.47
CA LEU A 200 52.55 24.73 36.45
C LEU A 200 52.76 25.28 37.86
N ALA A 201 51.78 25.09 38.75
CA ALA A 201 51.90 25.50 40.15
C ALA A 201 53.09 24.81 40.85
N ARG A 202 53.33 23.51 40.56
CA ARG A 202 54.49 22.78 41.09
C ARG A 202 55.80 23.40 40.60
N LEU A 203 55.92 23.69 39.31
CA LEU A 203 57.12 24.31 38.71
C LEU A 203 57.38 25.71 39.27
N GLU A 204 56.34 26.50 39.53
CA GLU A 204 56.45 27.82 40.16
C GLU A 204 56.99 27.70 41.60
N LEU A 205 56.48 26.73 42.37
CA LEU A 205 56.97 26.46 43.72
C LEU A 205 58.42 25.95 43.70
N GLU A 206 58.78 25.06 42.77
CA GLU A 206 60.16 24.58 42.58
C GLU A 206 61.13 25.74 42.31
N LYS A 207 60.80 26.64 41.37
CA LYS A 207 61.59 27.85 41.12
C LYS A 207 61.73 28.75 42.35
N LYS A 208 60.65 28.88 43.13
CA LYS A 208 60.69 29.67 44.37
C LYS A 208 61.61 29.04 45.40
N VAL A 209 61.59 27.71 45.53
CA VAL A 209 62.54 26.98 46.38
C VAL A 209 63.98 27.19 45.91
N GLU A 210 64.26 27.04 44.62
CA GLU A 210 65.58 27.30 44.04
C GLU A 210 66.06 28.73 44.35
N SER A 211 65.21 29.74 44.12
CA SER A 211 65.57 31.14 44.41
C SER A 211 65.87 31.40 45.89
N LEU A 212 65.16 30.73 46.81
CA LEU A 212 65.41 30.84 48.24
C LEU A 212 66.69 30.12 48.66
N LEU A 213 67.02 29.00 48.02
CA LEU A 213 68.29 28.30 48.23
C LEU A 213 69.48 29.13 47.74
N ASP A 214 69.35 29.77 46.58
CA ASP A 214 70.35 30.70 46.05
C ASP A 214 70.56 31.89 46.99
N GLU A 215 69.49 32.47 47.53
CA GLU A 215 69.56 33.55 48.51
C GLU A 215 70.25 33.12 49.81
N ILE A 216 69.91 31.93 50.34
CA ILE A 216 70.61 31.35 51.50
C ILE A 216 72.10 31.14 51.18
N GLY A 217 72.42 30.66 49.97
CA GLY A 217 73.80 30.47 49.51
C GLY A 217 74.57 31.79 49.43
N PHE A 218 73.92 32.84 48.92
CA PHE A 218 74.48 34.19 48.89
C PHE A 218 74.75 34.72 50.29
N LEU A 219 73.74 34.70 51.19
CA LEU A 219 73.89 35.17 52.57
C LEU A 219 75.00 34.41 53.33
N ARG A 220 75.14 33.10 53.10
CA ARG A 220 76.24 32.32 53.69
C ARG A 220 77.62 32.79 53.20
N LYS A 221 77.78 33.07 51.91
CA LYS A 221 79.04 33.58 51.35
C LYS A 221 79.36 34.97 51.90
N VAL A 222 78.37 35.87 51.97
CA VAL A 222 78.55 37.20 52.55
C VAL A 222 78.99 37.11 54.01
N HIS A 223 78.34 36.28 54.82
CA HIS A 223 78.77 36.09 56.22
C HIS A 223 80.18 35.51 56.35
N GLU A 224 80.58 34.58 55.47
CA GLU A 224 81.95 34.04 55.46
C GLU A 224 82.98 35.13 55.12
N GLU A 225 82.69 35.98 54.12
CA GLU A 225 83.52 37.13 53.75
C GLU A 225 83.63 38.15 54.89
N GLU A 226 82.52 38.51 55.53
CA GLU A 226 82.52 39.42 56.68
C GLU A 226 83.34 38.85 57.86
N LEU A 227 83.25 37.55 58.13
CA LEU A 227 84.06 36.89 59.14
C LEU A 227 85.55 36.91 58.79
N GLN A 228 85.90 36.67 57.51
CA GLN A 228 87.27 36.78 57.02
C GLN A 228 87.79 38.21 57.13
N ASP A 229 87.00 39.22 56.80
CA ASP A 229 87.37 40.62 56.92
C ASP A 229 87.60 41.01 58.38
N VAL A 230 86.74 40.57 59.30
CA VAL A 230 86.94 40.77 60.74
C VAL A 230 88.23 40.07 61.21
N PHE A 231 88.47 38.82 60.81
CA PHE A 231 89.68 38.08 61.14
C PHE A 231 90.96 38.76 60.59
N ASN A 232 90.92 39.22 59.35
CA ASN A 232 92.00 39.96 58.70
C ASN A 232 92.23 41.30 59.39
N SER A 233 91.17 42.03 59.77
CA SER A 233 91.29 43.28 60.53
C SER A 233 91.94 43.08 61.90
N LEU A 234 91.73 41.93 62.52
CA LEU A 234 92.37 41.54 63.77
C LEU A 234 93.86 41.21 63.56
N ASN A 235 94.18 40.45 62.52
CA ASN A 235 95.56 40.06 62.18
C ASN A 235 96.41 41.22 61.64
N VAL A 236 95.84 42.13 60.85
CA VAL A 236 96.53 43.33 60.35
C VAL A 236 96.85 44.29 61.51
N LYS A 237 95.98 44.37 62.53
CA LYS A 237 96.31 45.06 63.79
C LYS A 237 97.41 44.35 64.59
N GLN A 238 97.74 43.10 64.25
CA GLN A 238 98.75 42.28 64.93
C GLN A 238 100.09 42.17 64.15
N VAL A 239 100.16 42.48 62.84
CA VAL A 239 101.36 42.28 61.99
C VAL A 239 101.68 43.45 61.03
N SER A 240 101.34 44.68 61.39
CA SER A 240 101.83 45.88 60.67
C SER A 240 103.08 46.47 61.34
N VAL A 241 104.22 45.78 61.19
CA VAL A 241 105.55 46.38 61.30
C VAL A 241 106.36 45.95 60.08
N GLU A 242 106.67 46.95 59.26
CA GLU A 242 107.76 47.05 58.28
C GLU A 242 108.00 45.89 57.31
N MET A 243 107.73 46.11 56.02
CA MET A 243 108.67 45.62 55.02
C MET A 243 108.79 46.53 53.80
N ASP A 244 110.06 46.83 53.53
CA ASP A 244 110.63 47.77 52.58
C ASP A 244 110.43 47.30 51.13
N VAL A 245 109.82 48.15 50.31
CA VAL A 245 109.57 47.88 48.88
C VAL A 245 110.73 48.48 48.08
N SER A 246 111.67 47.63 47.65
CA SER A 246 112.62 47.98 46.60
C SER A 246 111.83 48.22 45.30
N LYS A 247 111.65 49.50 44.95
CA LYS A 247 110.87 50.00 43.81
C LYS A 247 111.26 49.32 42.49
N PRO A 248 110.42 48.43 41.94
CA PRO A 248 110.35 48.24 40.50
C PRO A 248 109.77 49.53 39.90
N ASP A 249 109.99 49.79 38.62
CA ASP A 249 109.42 50.97 37.94
C ASP A 249 107.89 50.87 37.89
N LEU A 250 107.26 51.30 38.99
CA LEU A 250 105.83 51.26 39.27
C LEU A 250 105.05 52.01 38.20
N ALA A 251 105.68 53.00 37.56
CA ALA A 251 105.07 53.77 36.49
C ALA A 251 104.83 52.91 35.23
N VAL A 252 105.77 52.02 34.88
CA VAL A 252 105.61 51.11 33.72
C VAL A 252 104.59 50.02 34.02
N ALA A 253 104.67 49.39 35.19
CA ALA A 253 103.69 48.36 35.60
C ALA A 253 102.25 48.92 35.71
N LEU A 254 102.08 50.12 36.30
CA LEU A 254 100.78 50.78 36.34
C LEU A 254 100.26 51.16 34.94
N LYS A 255 101.15 51.53 34.03
CA LYS A 255 100.79 51.87 32.64
C LYS A 255 100.36 50.63 31.85
N ASP A 256 101.05 49.50 32.02
CA ASP A 256 100.68 48.21 31.42
C ASP A 256 99.37 47.66 31.99
N ILE A 257 99.16 47.73 33.31
CA ILE A 257 97.88 47.36 33.94
C ILE A 257 96.75 48.23 33.40
N ARG A 258 96.97 49.55 33.26
CA ARG A 258 95.98 50.46 32.69
C ARG A 258 95.65 50.12 31.24
N ALA A 259 96.67 49.83 30.42
CA ALA A 259 96.48 49.40 29.03
C ALA A 259 95.72 48.07 28.94
N GLN A 260 96.02 47.10 29.80
CA GLN A 260 95.29 45.82 29.87
C GLN A 260 93.83 46.02 30.29
N TYR A 261 93.55 46.90 31.26
CA TYR A 261 92.19 47.25 31.66
C TYR A 261 91.43 47.97 30.55
N GLU A 262 92.08 48.83 29.79
CA GLU A 262 91.48 49.55 28.67
C GLU A 262 91.10 48.59 27.52
N VAL A 263 91.96 47.61 27.22
CA VAL A 263 91.66 46.51 26.29
C VAL A 263 90.56 45.59 26.81
N LEU A 264 90.58 45.23 28.10
CA LEU A 264 89.54 44.38 28.69
C LEU A 264 88.18 45.09 28.73
N SER A 265 88.17 46.38 29.06
CA SER A 265 86.98 47.22 29.08
C SER A 265 86.38 47.37 27.69
N SER A 266 87.21 47.71 26.69
CA SER A 266 86.75 47.82 25.30
C SER A 266 86.24 46.48 24.75
N ARG A 267 86.90 45.36 25.05
CA ARG A 267 86.43 44.02 24.67
C ARG A 267 85.12 43.65 25.36
N ASN A 268 84.96 43.95 26.65
CA ASN A 268 83.72 43.70 27.38
C ASN A 268 82.57 44.52 26.78
N GLN A 269 82.82 45.80 26.46
CA GLN A 269 81.82 46.64 25.82
C GLN A 269 81.41 46.13 24.43
N GLN A 270 82.35 45.71 23.59
CA GLN A 270 82.04 45.10 22.29
C GLN A 270 81.25 43.79 22.43
N GLN A 271 81.63 42.93 23.38
CA GLN A 271 80.91 41.68 23.65
C GLN A 271 79.48 41.94 24.14
N ALA A 272 79.26 42.95 24.99
CA ALA A 272 77.94 43.36 25.41
C ALA A 272 77.12 43.89 24.22
N GLU A 273 77.71 44.74 23.37
CA GLU A 273 77.04 45.26 22.17
C GLU A 273 76.66 44.16 21.17
N GLU A 274 77.55 43.20 20.90
CA GLU A 274 77.26 42.04 20.05
C GLU A 274 76.21 41.12 20.66
N TRP A 275 76.27 40.90 21.98
CA TRP A 275 75.27 40.12 22.68
C TRP A 275 73.89 40.76 22.60
N TYR A 276 73.79 42.08 22.84
CA TYR A 276 72.54 42.82 22.69
C TYR A 276 72.06 42.81 21.24
N ARG A 277 72.94 43.06 20.25
CA ARG A 277 72.58 42.96 18.83
C ARG A 277 72.00 41.59 18.46
N SER A 278 72.66 40.52 18.89
CA SER A 278 72.21 39.14 18.62
C SER A 278 70.85 38.87 19.28
N LYS A 279 70.66 39.31 20.53
CA LYS A 279 69.37 39.19 21.23
C LYS A 279 68.26 39.99 20.55
N PHE A 280 68.52 41.23 20.16
CA PHE A 280 67.55 42.03 19.40
C PHE A 280 67.22 41.38 18.07
N ALA A 281 68.21 40.93 17.30
CA ALA A 281 67.98 40.23 16.04
C ALA A 281 67.13 38.97 16.22
N SER A 282 67.42 38.15 17.23
CA SER A 282 66.64 36.95 17.55
C SER A 282 65.19 37.28 17.92
N VAL A 283 64.95 38.28 18.76
CA VAL A 283 63.60 38.71 19.13
C VAL A 283 62.84 39.26 17.93
N THR A 284 63.49 40.09 17.10
CA THR A 284 62.90 40.62 15.87
C THR A 284 62.54 39.51 14.89
N GLU A 285 63.39 38.50 14.74
CA GLU A 285 63.14 37.36 13.86
C GLU A 285 61.96 36.50 14.36
N VAL A 286 61.87 36.24 15.67
CA VAL A 286 60.73 35.53 16.27
C VAL A 286 59.44 36.34 16.12
N ALA A 287 59.50 37.66 16.32
CA ALA A 287 58.35 38.53 16.10
C ALA A 287 57.90 38.53 14.62
N ALA A 288 58.84 38.52 13.66
CA ALA A 288 58.52 38.40 12.24
C ALA A 288 57.85 37.06 11.91
N ARG A 289 58.42 35.94 12.40
CA ARG A 289 57.83 34.60 12.23
C ARG A 289 56.42 34.50 12.82
N ASN A 290 56.20 35.07 14.00
CA ASN A 290 54.88 35.08 14.63
C ASN A 290 53.88 35.91 13.80
N ASN A 291 54.28 37.09 13.32
CA ASN A 291 53.43 37.88 12.42
C ASN A 291 53.07 37.14 11.13
N ASP A 292 54.01 36.41 10.53
CA ASP A 292 53.74 35.63 9.31
C ASP A 292 52.85 34.41 9.60
N ALA A 293 53.03 33.74 10.73
CA ALA A 293 52.12 32.67 11.17
C ALA A 293 50.68 33.20 11.39
N ILE A 294 50.53 34.40 11.98
CA ILE A 294 49.23 35.06 12.14
C ILE A 294 48.60 35.39 10.78
N LYS A 295 49.40 35.86 9.80
CA LYS A 295 48.90 36.12 8.45
C LYS A 295 48.43 34.83 7.77
N GLN A 296 49.24 33.77 7.81
CA GLN A 296 48.86 32.46 7.24
C GLN A 296 47.57 31.93 7.85
N ALA A 297 47.43 31.96 9.18
CA ALA A 297 46.21 31.55 9.86
C ALA A 297 44.98 32.39 9.47
N ARG A 298 45.16 33.70 9.21
CA ARG A 298 44.09 34.59 8.72
C ARG A 298 43.70 34.26 7.28
N ASP A 299 44.67 33.97 6.42
CA ASP A 299 44.43 33.60 5.03
C ASP A 299 43.68 32.26 4.96
N GLU A 300 44.12 31.25 5.73
CA GLU A 300 43.43 29.97 5.88
C GLU A 300 41.98 30.16 6.39
N LEU A 301 41.78 30.98 7.42
CA LEU A 301 40.44 31.29 7.92
C LEU A 301 39.56 31.94 6.84
N SER A 302 40.13 32.83 6.02
CA SER A 302 39.42 33.48 4.92
C SER A 302 39.04 32.47 3.81
N GLU A 303 39.92 31.51 3.52
CA GLU A 303 39.66 30.43 2.57
C GLU A 303 38.57 29.49 3.08
N TYR A 304 38.62 29.06 4.35
CA TYR A 304 37.57 28.25 4.95
C TYR A 304 36.23 28.98 4.93
N ARG A 305 36.21 30.29 5.22
CA ARG A 305 35.00 31.09 5.12
C ARG A 305 34.44 31.13 3.69
N ARG A 306 35.30 31.28 2.68
CA ARG A 306 34.91 31.23 1.26
C ARG A 306 34.37 29.85 0.87
N GLN A 307 35.00 28.77 1.34
CA GLN A 307 34.54 27.40 1.10
C GLN A 307 33.16 27.17 1.70
N VAL A 308 32.93 27.60 2.95
CA VAL A 308 31.62 27.51 3.59
C VAL A 308 30.57 28.24 2.77
N GLN A 309 30.83 29.47 2.35
CA GLN A 309 29.90 30.23 1.50
C GLN A 309 29.61 29.52 0.16
N ALA A 310 30.63 28.99 -0.51
CA ALA A 310 30.46 28.25 -1.76
C ALA A 310 29.59 26.99 -1.56
N ARG A 311 29.81 26.23 -0.49
CA ARG A 311 28.99 25.05 -0.17
C ARG A 311 27.56 25.42 0.22
N THR A 312 27.35 26.52 0.93
CA THR A 312 26.01 27.02 1.24
C THR A 312 25.24 27.36 -0.04
N LEU A 313 25.88 28.06 -0.99
CA LEU A 313 25.28 28.37 -2.29
C LEU A 313 24.98 27.11 -3.12
N GLU A 314 25.87 26.11 -3.08
CA GLU A 314 25.64 24.80 -3.72
C GLU A 314 24.42 24.10 -3.13
N ILE A 315 24.27 24.09 -1.80
CA ILE A 315 23.10 23.53 -1.11
C ILE A 315 21.82 24.28 -1.50
N GLU A 316 21.84 25.61 -1.53
CA GLU A 316 20.70 26.44 -1.93
C GLU A 316 20.30 26.19 -3.39
N ALA A 317 21.29 26.06 -4.29
CA ALA A 317 21.04 25.73 -5.70
C ALA A 317 20.41 24.33 -5.87
N LEU A 318 20.93 23.32 -5.16
CA LEU A 318 20.37 21.96 -5.18
C LEU A 318 18.97 21.90 -4.57
N ARG A 319 18.71 22.65 -3.49
CA ARG A 319 17.36 22.79 -2.92
C ARG A 319 16.40 23.42 -3.94
N GLY A 320 16.79 24.52 -4.58
CA GLY A 320 15.99 25.13 -5.65
C GLY A 320 15.72 24.19 -6.82
N HIS A 321 16.71 23.36 -7.18
CA HIS A 321 16.54 22.34 -8.22
C HIS A 321 15.55 21.23 -7.80
N ASN A 322 15.66 20.71 -6.57
CA ASN A 322 14.70 19.74 -6.04
C ASN A 322 13.28 20.29 -6.01
N GLU A 323 13.08 21.52 -5.48
CA GLU A 323 11.77 22.15 -5.49
C GLU A 323 11.22 22.33 -6.92
N ALA A 324 12.08 22.62 -7.90
CA ALA A 324 11.66 22.72 -9.30
C ALA A 324 11.21 21.37 -9.85
N LEU A 325 11.92 20.29 -9.54
CA LEU A 325 11.54 18.93 -9.93
C LEU A 325 10.25 18.47 -9.24
N GLU A 326 10.07 18.78 -7.95
CA GLU A 326 8.85 18.50 -7.21
C GLU A 326 7.64 19.24 -7.79
N ARG A 327 7.79 20.52 -8.15
CA ARG A 327 6.74 21.27 -8.87
C ARG A 327 6.42 20.64 -10.22
N GLN A 328 7.44 20.25 -10.99
CA GLN A 328 7.23 19.57 -12.28
C GLN A 328 6.50 18.24 -12.11
N LEU A 329 6.81 17.46 -11.07
CA LEU A 329 6.12 16.22 -10.75
C LEU A 329 4.65 16.49 -10.42
N ALA A 330 4.37 17.44 -9.54
CA ALA A 330 3.00 17.81 -9.17
C ALA A 330 2.20 18.30 -10.39
N GLU A 331 2.78 19.13 -11.26
CA GLU A 331 2.15 19.58 -12.50
C GLU A 331 1.86 18.42 -13.47
N MET A 332 2.73 17.40 -13.53
CA MET A 332 2.50 16.20 -14.33
C MET A 332 1.38 15.34 -13.73
N GLU A 333 1.37 15.14 -12.41
CA GLU A 333 0.35 14.40 -11.69
C GLU A 333 -1.03 15.05 -11.82
N ASP A 334 -1.12 16.37 -11.70
CA ASP A 334 -2.35 17.15 -11.90
C ASP A 334 -2.86 17.02 -13.35
N ARG A 335 -1.96 17.12 -14.34
CA ARG A 335 -2.31 16.94 -15.75
C ARG A 335 -2.88 15.54 -16.00
N HIS A 336 -2.22 14.49 -15.51
CA HIS A 336 -2.71 13.13 -15.66
C HIS A 336 -4.02 12.88 -14.91
N SER A 337 -4.18 13.46 -13.72
CA SER A 337 -5.43 13.36 -12.96
C SER A 337 -6.60 14.01 -13.71
N ASN A 338 -6.36 15.17 -14.34
CA ASN A 338 -7.34 15.83 -15.19
C ASN A 338 -7.68 15.00 -16.43
N GLU A 339 -6.68 14.47 -17.14
CA GLU A 339 -6.88 13.58 -18.30
C GLU A 339 -7.72 12.35 -17.94
N ILE A 340 -7.44 11.71 -16.80
CA ILE A 340 -8.23 10.56 -16.31
C ILE A 340 -9.66 10.99 -16.01
N GLY A 341 -9.85 12.13 -15.35
CA GLY A 341 -11.17 12.71 -15.08
C GLY A 341 -11.97 12.98 -16.36
N GLU A 342 -11.34 13.59 -17.37
CA GLU A 342 -11.95 13.85 -18.67
C GLU A 342 -12.33 12.55 -19.38
N LEU A 343 -11.46 11.53 -19.38
CA LEU A 343 -11.77 10.22 -19.97
C LEU A 343 -12.96 9.55 -19.27
N GLN A 344 -13.05 9.61 -17.94
CA GLN A 344 -14.18 9.08 -17.19
C GLN A 344 -15.50 9.80 -17.52
N VAL A 345 -15.47 11.14 -17.59
CA VAL A 345 -16.63 11.94 -18.00
C VAL A 345 -17.07 11.55 -19.41
N ASN A 346 -16.13 11.48 -20.35
CA ASN A 346 -16.41 11.08 -21.74
C ASN A 346 -17.01 9.66 -21.84
N GLN A 347 -16.52 8.71 -21.05
CA GLN A 347 -17.09 7.35 -20.97
C GLN A 347 -18.53 7.36 -20.46
N LEU A 348 -18.80 8.11 -19.37
CA LEU A 348 -20.14 8.24 -18.82
C LEU A 348 -21.10 8.94 -19.80
N GLU A 349 -20.64 9.98 -20.49
CA GLU A 349 -21.41 10.64 -21.53
C GLU A 349 -21.74 9.71 -22.70
N ASN A 350 -20.78 8.91 -23.15
CA ASN A 350 -20.99 7.93 -24.22
C ASN A 350 -21.98 6.84 -23.81
N ALA A 351 -21.87 6.31 -22.58
CA ALA A 351 -22.83 5.36 -22.04
C ALA A 351 -24.24 5.97 -21.93
N LEU A 352 -24.34 7.24 -21.51
CA LEU A 352 -25.59 7.98 -21.47
C LEU A 352 -26.18 8.18 -22.88
N ARG A 353 -25.35 8.48 -23.88
CA ARG A 353 -25.79 8.57 -25.29
C ARG A 353 -26.27 7.22 -25.82
N SER A 354 -25.57 6.11 -25.52
CA SER A 354 -25.96 4.76 -25.93
C SER A 354 -27.33 4.38 -25.36
N THR A 355 -27.50 4.50 -24.04
CA THR A 355 -28.76 4.17 -23.34
C THR A 355 -29.92 5.05 -23.83
N LYS A 356 -29.70 6.33 -24.11
CA LYS A 356 -30.70 7.20 -24.76
C LYS A 356 -31.06 6.73 -26.17
N GLY A 357 -30.07 6.27 -26.95
CA GLY A 357 -30.28 5.69 -28.27
C GLY A 357 -31.12 4.41 -28.22
N GLU A 358 -30.78 3.49 -27.31
CA GLU A 358 -31.53 2.26 -27.03
C GLU A 358 -32.97 2.56 -26.60
N MET A 359 -33.17 3.50 -25.68
CA MET A 359 -34.50 3.93 -25.26
C MET A 359 -35.31 4.50 -26.43
N SER A 360 -34.68 5.29 -27.29
CA SER A 360 -35.33 5.83 -28.51
C SER A 360 -35.67 4.74 -29.52
N ARG A 361 -34.87 3.67 -29.59
CA ARG A 361 -35.15 2.49 -30.41
C ARG A 361 -36.35 1.72 -29.86
N HIS A 362 -36.37 1.40 -28.57
CA HIS A 362 -37.51 0.73 -27.95
C HIS A 362 -38.81 1.50 -28.13
N LEU A 363 -38.79 2.83 -27.98
CA LEU A 363 -39.96 3.67 -28.24
C LEU A 363 -40.51 3.51 -29.67
N ARG A 364 -39.63 3.38 -30.68
CA ARG A 364 -40.04 3.11 -32.07
C ARG A 364 -40.63 1.71 -32.22
N GLU A 365 -39.97 0.70 -31.66
CA GLU A 365 -40.46 -0.69 -31.69
C GLU A 365 -41.84 -0.82 -31.00
N TYR A 366 -42.05 -0.12 -29.88
CA TYR A 366 -43.36 -0.06 -29.22
C TYR A 366 -44.42 0.63 -30.09
N GLN A 367 -44.08 1.71 -30.78
CA GLN A 367 -45.01 2.40 -31.68
C GLN A 367 -45.36 1.52 -32.90
N GLU A 368 -44.39 0.81 -33.47
CA GLU A 368 -44.62 -0.15 -34.55
C GLU A 368 -45.54 -1.30 -34.10
N LEU A 369 -45.29 -1.86 -32.92
CA LEU A 369 -46.14 -2.91 -32.35
C LEU A 369 -47.56 -2.40 -32.06
N LEU A 370 -47.70 -1.16 -31.58
CA LEU A 370 -49.00 -0.52 -31.41
C LEU A 370 -49.73 -0.38 -32.75
N ASN A 371 -49.03 0.03 -33.81
CA ASN A 371 -49.61 0.14 -35.15
C ASN A 371 -50.11 -1.23 -35.65
N VAL A 372 -49.33 -2.30 -35.46
CA VAL A 372 -49.74 -3.68 -35.78
C VAL A 372 -50.97 -4.09 -34.97
N LYS A 373 -51.00 -3.80 -33.66
CA LYS A 373 -52.15 -4.07 -32.80
C LYS A 373 -53.40 -3.37 -33.30
N MET A 374 -53.30 -2.10 -33.70
CA MET A 374 -54.42 -1.35 -34.25
C MET A 374 -54.93 -1.96 -35.56
N ALA A 375 -54.04 -2.43 -36.44
CA ALA A 375 -54.43 -3.12 -37.66
C ALA A 375 -55.19 -4.42 -37.35
N LEU A 376 -54.69 -5.22 -36.40
CA LEU A 376 -55.37 -6.44 -35.94
C LEU A 376 -56.74 -6.15 -35.31
N ASP A 377 -56.90 -5.08 -34.54
CA ASP A 377 -58.21 -4.70 -34.01
C ASP A 377 -59.22 -4.39 -35.12
N ILE A 378 -58.77 -3.73 -36.19
CA ILE A 378 -59.59 -3.43 -37.37
C ILE A 378 -59.99 -4.73 -38.07
N GLU A 379 -59.05 -5.65 -38.27
CA GLU A 379 -59.33 -6.97 -38.84
C GLU A 379 -60.34 -7.75 -37.99
N ILE A 380 -60.16 -7.81 -36.68
CA ILE A 380 -61.09 -8.47 -35.74
C ILE A 380 -62.47 -7.80 -35.81
N ALA A 381 -62.54 -6.48 -35.86
CA ALA A 381 -63.81 -5.75 -36.00
C ALA A 381 -64.51 -6.10 -37.33
N ALA A 382 -63.75 -6.19 -38.42
CA ALA A 382 -64.25 -6.61 -39.73
C ALA A 382 -64.71 -8.09 -39.73
N TYR A 383 -63.96 -9.00 -39.11
CA TYR A 383 -64.38 -10.39 -38.96
C TYR A 383 -65.67 -10.52 -38.13
N ARG A 384 -65.80 -9.73 -37.05
CA ARG A 384 -67.02 -9.68 -36.24
C ARG A 384 -68.23 -9.14 -37.01
N SER A 385 -68.05 -8.20 -37.93
CA SER A 385 -69.14 -7.67 -38.75
C SER A 385 -69.58 -8.63 -39.87
N VAL A 386 -68.66 -9.42 -40.43
CA VAL A 386 -68.98 -10.43 -41.47
C VAL A 386 -69.56 -11.71 -40.86
N ALA A 387 -69.13 -12.11 -39.65
CA ALA A 387 -69.67 -13.27 -38.95
C ALA A 387 -71.07 -13.02 -38.33
N PHE A 388 -71.55 -11.77 -38.30
CA PHE A 388 -72.89 -11.39 -37.85
C PHE A 388 -73.59 -10.52 -38.93
N PRO A 389 -74.29 -11.15 -39.90
CA PRO A 389 -75.15 -10.42 -40.83
C PRO A 389 -76.30 -9.73 -40.09
N PRO A 390 -76.79 -8.55 -40.53
CA PRO A 390 -77.75 -7.77 -39.78
C PRO A 390 -79.17 -8.35 -39.91
N TRP A 391 -79.58 -9.18 -38.95
CA TRP A 391 -80.99 -9.43 -38.65
C TRP A 391 -81.25 -9.53 -37.14
N ARG A 392 -81.45 -8.36 -36.51
CA ARG A 392 -82.35 -8.03 -35.36
C ARG A 392 -81.72 -6.88 -34.56
N LEU A 393 -82.23 -5.65 -34.74
CA LEU A 393 -83.30 -5.03 -33.95
C LEU A 393 -82.84 -4.51 -32.58
N THR A 394 -82.69 -3.17 -32.56
CA THR A 394 -83.28 -2.22 -31.60
C THR A 394 -82.88 -2.23 -30.12
N SER A 395 -82.58 -1.00 -29.69
CA SER A 395 -82.78 -0.41 -28.36
C SER A 395 -81.98 -0.97 -27.18
N SER A 396 -81.01 -0.19 -26.73
CA SER A 396 -81.15 0.48 -25.44
C SER A 396 -80.03 1.52 -25.26
N GLN A 397 -80.45 2.72 -24.88
CA GLN A 397 -79.58 3.80 -24.44
C GLN A 397 -78.74 3.34 -23.25
N GLY A 398 -77.44 3.60 -23.30
CA GLY A 398 -76.49 3.29 -22.23
C GLY A 398 -75.43 4.37 -22.10
N ILE A 399 -75.82 5.48 -21.46
CA ILE A 399 -75.04 6.37 -20.58
C ILE A 399 -73.51 6.34 -20.81
N GLY A 400 -73.01 7.33 -21.56
CA GLY A 400 -71.60 7.67 -21.58
C GLY A 400 -71.25 8.55 -20.37
N VAL A 401 -70.43 8.03 -19.46
CA VAL A 401 -69.80 8.82 -18.40
C VAL A 401 -68.51 9.45 -18.95
N PRO A 402 -68.29 10.77 -18.85
CA PRO A 402 -67.05 11.38 -19.31
C PRO A 402 -65.93 11.16 -18.29
N VAL A 403 -64.88 10.42 -18.66
CA VAL A 403 -63.63 10.35 -17.89
C VAL A 403 -62.80 11.60 -18.20
N VAL A 404 -62.78 12.53 -17.24
CA VAL A 404 -61.91 13.71 -17.25
C VAL A 404 -60.47 13.27 -16.97
N VAL A 405 -59.61 13.32 -17.97
CA VAL A 405 -58.15 13.16 -17.82
C VAL A 405 -57.57 14.45 -17.22
N ARG A 406 -57.32 14.45 -15.90
CA ARG A 406 -56.57 15.53 -15.24
C ARG A 406 -55.09 15.45 -15.60
N LYS A 407 -54.62 16.40 -16.40
CA LYS A 407 -53.21 16.64 -16.72
C LYS A 407 -52.48 17.16 -15.47
N ARG A 408 -51.77 16.30 -14.74
CA ARG A 408 -50.86 16.74 -13.66
C ARG A 408 -49.62 17.39 -14.28
N ARG A 409 -49.55 18.72 -14.17
CA ARG A 409 -48.37 19.53 -14.50
C ARG A 409 -47.37 19.37 -13.35
N MET A 410 -46.31 18.58 -13.57
CA MET A 410 -45.19 18.49 -12.63
C MET A 410 -44.42 19.82 -12.69
N LYS A 411 -44.42 20.58 -11.59
CA LYS A 411 -43.48 21.69 -11.38
C LYS A 411 -42.08 21.08 -11.24
N ARG A 412 -41.13 21.57 -12.04
CA ARG A 412 -39.70 21.44 -11.73
C ARG A 412 -39.38 22.48 -10.68
N SER A 413 -38.77 22.05 -9.58
CA SER A 413 -38.04 22.88 -8.64
C SER A 413 -36.57 22.46 -8.77
N ASP A 414 -35.74 23.47 -9.02
CA ASP A 414 -34.28 23.60 -8.88
C ASP A 414 -33.39 22.35 -8.90
#